data_AF-A0A9D5A9Q9-F1
#
_entry.id   AF-A0A9D5A9Q9-F1
#
_cell.length_a   1.000
_cell.length_b   1.000
_cell.length_c   1.000
_cell.angle_alpha   90.00
_cell.angle_beta   90.00
_cell.angle_gamma   90.00
#
_symmetry.space_group_name_H-M   'P 1'
#
loop_
_entity.id
_entity.type
_entity.pdbx_description
1 polymer ?
#
loop_
_entity_poly.entity_id
_entity_poly.type
_entity_poly.pdbx_seq_one_letter_code
_entity_poly.pdbx_strand_id
1 'polypeptide(L)'
;MKGKTPYNRIGQVPEVEMLAIALHIPIYDALANWKKRENLFGFWRAYLEEEAERLFVIHHWDALANILALLIYGLVLFPTHEGFIDSAAISIFWVVWKDKQSLVPPLLADTFHTLHTRHQKKNGMLICCLPLIYNWLISYVFRPNAHISEMSNGEWARTLVSLSSKDIIWYRHKLNVEEIIISVEIPLKSTSPEPDPVSLEEVEELRAMSCKKNRIEQDVKERVLECLDQADSGLGSLHDELAKAKRDGQEWKRWWDLATKQKKEVREELEAQIQELKEQLQSSEAEVVRERRLKERAQRASQICPKAWEEKCDELNTNKELASYWKEQYESLKSQSMGWLNHRKLLNEILDEYECTINLLQPSVAAYR
;
A
#
# COMPACT_ATOMS: atom_id res chain seq x y z
N MET A 1 33.15 -22.49 -13.91
CA MET A 1 31.87 -21.84 -13.54
C MET A 1 30.96 -21.91 -14.75
N LYS A 2 29.84 -22.64 -14.65
CA LYS A 2 28.88 -22.84 -15.75
C LYS A 2 28.25 -21.50 -16.15
N GLY A 3 28.10 -21.30 -17.46
CA GLY A 3 27.68 -20.06 -18.11
C GLY A 3 26.42 -19.45 -17.52
N LYS A 4 26.60 -18.39 -16.75
CA LYS A 4 25.56 -17.40 -16.54
C LYS A 4 25.60 -16.48 -17.75
N THR A 5 24.56 -16.51 -18.57
CA THR A 5 24.32 -15.47 -19.57
C THR A 5 24.38 -14.10 -18.89
N PRO A 6 25.02 -13.08 -19.50
CA PRO A 6 24.99 -11.73 -18.96
C PRO A 6 23.53 -11.29 -18.79
N TYR A 7 23.30 -10.37 -17.84
CA TYR A 7 21.97 -9.82 -17.56
C TYR A 7 21.29 -9.37 -18.86
N ASN A 8 20.28 -10.12 -19.31
CA ASN A 8 19.56 -9.91 -20.57
C ASN A 8 18.15 -9.36 -20.33
N ARG A 9 17.95 -8.56 -19.27
CA ARG A 9 16.67 -7.89 -19.04
C ARG A 9 16.77 -6.41 -19.39
N ILE A 10 16.95 -6.16 -20.69
CA ILE A 10 16.11 -5.13 -21.31
C ILE A 10 14.71 -5.75 -21.24
N GLY A 11 13.83 -5.19 -20.41
CA GLY A 11 12.52 -5.79 -20.15
C GLY A 11 11.76 -6.06 -21.44
N GLN A 12 10.84 -7.03 -21.43
CA GLN A 12 9.82 -7.08 -22.47
C GLN A 12 9.09 -5.74 -22.44
N VAL A 13 9.06 -5.05 -23.58
CA VAL A 13 8.29 -3.82 -23.73
C VAL A 13 6.84 -4.18 -23.46
N PRO A 14 6.16 -3.51 -22.51
CA PRO A 14 4.75 -3.78 -22.26
C PRO A 14 3.93 -3.47 -23.51
N GLU A 15 2.81 -4.17 -23.65
CA GLU A 15 1.75 -3.73 -24.56
C GLU A 15 1.32 -2.31 -24.16
N VAL A 16 1.12 -1.44 -25.16
CA VAL A 16 0.88 -0.01 -24.95
C VAL A 16 -0.42 0.20 -24.16
N GLU A 17 -1.38 -0.69 -24.34
CA GLU A 17 -2.66 -0.75 -23.62
C GLU A 17 -2.44 -0.97 -22.13
N MET A 18 -1.57 -1.91 -21.77
CA MET A 18 -1.23 -2.20 -20.37
C MET A 18 -0.47 -1.04 -19.73
N LEU A 19 0.41 -0.40 -20.50
CA LEU A 19 1.12 0.80 -20.07
C LEU A 19 0.17 1.97 -19.84
N ALA A 20 -0.79 2.19 -20.76
CA ALA A 20 -1.80 3.24 -20.65
C ALA A 20 -2.63 3.09 -19.37
N ILE A 21 -3.05 1.86 -19.04
CA ILE A 21 -3.76 1.56 -17.79
C ILE A 21 -2.91 1.92 -16.57
N ALA A 22 -1.62 1.56 -16.55
CA ALA A 22 -0.73 1.86 -15.43
C ALA A 22 -0.49 3.37 -15.25
N LEU A 23 -0.47 4.13 -16.35
CA LEU A 23 -0.30 5.58 -16.35
C LEU A 23 -1.63 6.34 -16.18
N HIS A 24 -2.77 5.64 -16.13
CA HIS A 24 -4.13 6.22 -16.16
C HIS A 24 -4.39 7.16 -17.35
N ILE A 25 -3.80 6.82 -18.49
CA ILE A 25 -3.99 7.49 -19.78
C ILE A 25 -5.08 6.74 -20.56
N PRO A 26 -6.01 7.43 -21.24
CA PRO A 26 -6.93 6.77 -22.15
C PRO A 26 -6.18 5.91 -23.20
N ILE A 27 -6.56 4.64 -23.35
CA ILE A 27 -5.85 3.70 -24.24
C ILE A 27 -5.76 4.21 -25.67
N TYR A 28 -6.84 4.79 -26.20
CA TYR A 28 -6.85 5.34 -27.56
C TYR A 28 -5.85 6.47 -27.73
N ASP A 29 -5.65 7.28 -26.69
CA ASP A 29 -4.75 8.43 -26.70
C ASP A 29 -3.29 8.01 -26.57
N ALA A 30 -3.02 7.04 -25.69
CA ALA A 30 -1.71 6.40 -25.58
C ALA A 30 -1.28 5.74 -26.89
N LEU A 31 -2.19 5.03 -27.58
CA LEU A 31 -1.92 4.43 -28.90
C LEU A 31 -1.67 5.50 -29.96
N ALA A 32 -2.44 6.59 -29.96
CA ALA A 32 -2.25 7.69 -30.91
C ALA A 32 -0.89 8.39 -30.71
N ASN A 33 -0.41 8.47 -29.46
CA ASN A 33 0.85 9.12 -29.09
C ASN A 33 2.05 8.17 -28.98
N TRP A 34 1.85 6.87 -29.22
CA TRP A 34 2.92 5.90 -29.39
C TRP A 34 3.63 6.13 -30.72
N LYS A 35 4.69 6.94 -30.70
CA LYS A 35 5.39 7.39 -31.91
C LYS A 35 6.70 6.64 -32.11
N LYS A 36 7.08 6.51 -33.37
CA LYS A 36 8.39 6.03 -33.79
C LYS A 36 9.33 7.22 -33.95
N ARG A 37 10.51 7.15 -33.34
CA ARG A 37 11.64 8.06 -33.57
C ARG A 37 12.83 7.22 -34.01
N GLU A 38 13.32 7.50 -35.22
CA GLU A 38 14.35 6.69 -35.89
C GLU A 38 13.95 5.21 -35.95
N ASN A 39 14.50 4.35 -35.07
CA ASN A 39 14.20 2.92 -34.99
C ASN A 39 13.59 2.51 -33.64
N LEU A 40 13.27 3.46 -32.77
CA LEU A 40 12.72 3.21 -31.45
C LEU A 40 11.28 3.71 -31.35
N PHE A 41 10.46 2.99 -30.61
CA PHE A 41 9.10 3.39 -30.27
C PHE A 41 9.05 3.96 -28.86
N GLY A 42 8.12 4.87 -28.60
CA GLY A 42 7.99 5.49 -27.30
C GLY A 42 7.09 6.72 -27.30
N PHE A 43 7.28 7.57 -26.29
CA PHE A 43 6.52 8.79 -26.09
C PHE A 43 7.39 10.04 -26.16
N TRP A 44 6.80 11.13 -26.67
CA TRP A 44 7.39 12.45 -26.56
C TRP A 44 7.24 12.99 -25.15
N ARG A 45 8.27 13.69 -24.67
CA ARG A 45 8.28 14.38 -23.38
C ARG A 45 7.06 15.31 -23.23
N ALA A 46 6.82 16.15 -24.23
CA ALA A 46 5.74 17.14 -24.20
C ALA A 46 4.36 16.50 -23.93
N TYR A 47 4.09 15.36 -24.56
CA TYR A 47 2.85 14.61 -24.35
C TYR A 47 2.72 14.08 -22.91
N LEU A 48 3.79 13.51 -22.36
CA LEU A 48 3.77 13.02 -20.98
C LEU A 48 3.70 14.16 -19.95
N GLU A 49 4.28 15.34 -20.25
CA GLU A 49 4.17 16.53 -19.40
C GLU A 49 2.74 17.09 -19.41
N GLU A 50 2.10 17.19 -20.57
CA GLU A 50 0.69 17.60 -20.69
C GLU A 50 -0.23 16.66 -19.90
N GLU A 51 0.02 15.35 -19.99
CA GLU A 51 -0.74 14.37 -19.22
C GLU A 51 -0.45 14.46 -17.71
N ALA A 52 0.77 14.75 -17.30
CA ALA A 52 1.11 15.03 -15.91
C ALA A 52 0.34 16.24 -15.38
N GLU A 53 0.25 17.33 -16.16
CA GLU A 53 -0.54 18.51 -15.81
C GLU A 53 -2.03 18.17 -15.67
N ARG A 54 -2.58 17.39 -16.62
CA ARG A 54 -3.96 16.91 -16.55
C ARG A 54 -4.23 16.14 -15.25
N LEU A 55 -3.36 15.19 -14.91
CA LEU A 55 -3.47 14.37 -13.70
C LEU A 55 -3.30 15.18 -12.41
N PHE A 56 -2.45 16.22 -12.44
CA PHE A 56 -2.28 17.16 -11.33
C PHE A 56 -3.58 17.93 -11.06
N VAL A 57 -4.22 18.46 -12.10
CA VAL A 57 -5.48 19.22 -12.00
C VAL A 57 -6.62 18.36 -11.43
N ILE A 58 -6.73 17.09 -11.83
CA ILE A 58 -7.76 16.17 -11.31
C ILE A 58 -7.35 15.47 -10.00
N HIS A 59 -6.22 15.87 -9.39
CA HIS A 59 -5.69 15.32 -8.14
C HIS A 59 -5.47 13.79 -8.12
N HIS A 60 -5.12 13.21 -9.27
CA HIS A 60 -4.88 11.78 -9.39
C HIS A 60 -3.40 11.43 -9.11
N TRP A 61 -2.99 11.62 -7.86
CA TRP A 61 -1.58 11.61 -7.41
C TRP A 61 -0.79 10.34 -7.76
N ASP A 62 -1.41 9.17 -7.67
CA ASP A 62 -0.73 7.89 -7.97
C ASP A 62 -0.33 7.78 -9.45
N ALA A 63 -1.20 8.25 -10.34
CA ALA A 63 -0.93 8.27 -11.77
C ALA A 63 0.09 9.35 -12.14
N LEU A 64 -0.02 10.52 -11.51
CA LEU A 64 0.98 11.58 -11.64
C LEU A 64 2.37 11.08 -11.24
N ALA A 65 2.47 10.36 -10.11
CA ALA A 65 3.72 9.75 -9.67
C ALA A 65 4.26 8.73 -10.70
N ASN A 66 3.39 7.95 -11.34
CA ASN A 66 3.80 7.01 -12.40
C ASN A 66 4.32 7.73 -13.65
N ILE A 67 3.68 8.82 -14.09
CA ILE A 67 4.16 9.61 -15.23
C ILE A 67 5.48 10.31 -14.90
N LEU A 68 5.60 10.93 -13.73
CA LEU A 68 6.85 11.54 -13.28
C LEU A 68 7.97 10.51 -13.19
N ALA A 69 7.69 9.32 -12.66
CA ALA A 69 8.65 8.23 -12.64
C ALA A 69 9.08 7.84 -14.06
N LEU A 70 8.14 7.70 -15.00
CA LEU A 70 8.47 7.38 -16.39
C LEU A 70 9.33 8.46 -17.05
N LEU A 71 9.03 9.74 -16.82
CA LEU A 71 9.84 10.88 -17.28
C LEU A 71 11.26 10.82 -16.72
N ILE A 72 11.42 10.55 -15.42
CA ILE A 72 12.75 10.39 -14.79
C ILE A 72 13.50 9.22 -15.42
N TYR A 73 12.83 8.09 -15.67
CA TYR A 73 13.45 6.92 -16.29
C TYR A 73 13.94 7.24 -17.71
N GLY A 74 13.12 7.88 -18.53
CA GLY A 74 13.45 8.17 -19.93
C GLY A 74 14.36 9.37 -20.16
N LEU A 75 14.34 10.37 -19.29
CA LEU A 75 15.09 11.62 -19.50
C LEU A 75 16.37 11.71 -18.67
N VAL A 76 16.41 11.03 -17.52
CA VAL A 76 17.52 11.16 -16.55
C VAL A 76 18.29 9.86 -16.42
N LEU A 77 17.59 8.75 -16.21
CA LEU A 77 18.24 7.47 -15.93
C LEU A 77 18.70 6.76 -17.19
N PHE A 78 17.85 6.66 -18.21
CA PHE A 78 18.13 5.97 -19.47
C PHE A 78 17.83 6.88 -20.67
N PRO A 79 18.47 8.05 -20.78
CA PRO A 79 18.25 8.95 -21.92
C PRO A 79 18.87 8.39 -23.19
N THR A 80 18.04 8.27 -24.22
CA THR A 80 18.49 7.84 -25.56
C THR A 80 18.47 9.00 -26.55
N HIS A 81 17.35 9.74 -26.61
CA HIS A 81 17.22 10.92 -27.45
C HIS A 81 16.59 12.07 -26.67
N GLU A 82 17.02 13.30 -26.98
CA GLU A 82 16.53 14.49 -26.31
C GLU A 82 15.01 14.61 -26.39
N GLY A 83 14.33 14.68 -25.23
CA GLY A 83 12.89 14.84 -25.14
C GLY A 83 12.06 13.64 -25.61
N PHE A 84 12.64 12.44 -25.70
CA PHE A 84 11.93 11.23 -26.09
C PHE A 84 12.21 10.07 -25.15
N ILE A 85 11.13 9.44 -24.70
CA ILE A 85 11.15 8.34 -23.75
C ILE A 85 10.93 7.07 -24.56
N ASP A 86 11.99 6.31 -24.79
CA ASP A 86 11.95 5.14 -25.66
C ASP A 86 11.46 3.87 -24.95
N SER A 87 11.24 2.83 -25.76
CA SER A 87 10.77 1.52 -25.31
C SER A 87 11.73 0.81 -24.35
N ALA A 88 13.02 1.13 -24.36
CA ALA A 88 14.00 0.53 -23.44
C ALA A 88 13.84 1.13 -22.03
N ALA A 89 13.74 2.46 -21.92
CA ALA A 89 13.43 3.13 -20.66
C ALA A 89 12.06 2.69 -20.11
N ILE A 90 11.06 2.59 -20.99
CA ILE A 90 9.70 2.13 -20.65
C ILE A 90 9.72 0.69 -20.13
N SER A 91 10.49 -0.21 -20.73
CA SER A 91 10.53 -1.61 -20.29
C SER A 91 11.19 -1.75 -18.92
N ILE A 92 12.22 -0.94 -18.62
CA ILE A 92 12.85 -0.91 -17.30
C ILE A 92 11.89 -0.33 -16.27
N PHE A 93 11.22 0.79 -16.58
CA PHE A 93 10.15 1.34 -15.74
C PHE A 93 9.08 0.29 -15.43
N TRP A 94 8.59 -0.40 -16.47
CA TRP A 94 7.54 -1.40 -16.35
C TRP A 94 7.91 -2.53 -15.40
N VAL A 95 9.11 -3.08 -15.54
CA VAL A 95 9.58 -4.19 -14.70
C VAL A 95 9.79 -3.76 -13.25
N VAL A 96 10.27 -2.54 -13.00
CA VAL A 96 10.40 -2.00 -11.64
C VAL A 96 9.02 -1.70 -11.04
N TRP A 97 8.11 -1.15 -11.83
CA TRP A 97 6.78 -0.77 -11.38
C TRP A 97 5.90 -1.99 -11.09
N LYS A 98 5.82 -2.94 -12.03
CA LYS A 98 4.97 -4.14 -12.00
C LYS A 98 5.54 -5.24 -11.12
N ASP A 99 6.80 -5.62 -11.35
CA ASP A 99 7.41 -6.78 -10.69
C ASP A 99 8.21 -6.39 -9.43
N LYS A 100 8.23 -5.10 -9.07
CA LYS A 100 9.01 -4.55 -7.93
C LYS A 100 10.49 -4.97 -7.97
N GLN A 101 11.02 -5.16 -9.17
CA GLN A 101 12.42 -5.52 -9.34
C GLN A 101 13.34 -4.35 -8.98
N SER A 102 14.55 -4.68 -8.53
CA SER A 102 15.55 -3.67 -8.24
C SER A 102 15.98 -2.94 -9.50
N LEU A 103 16.05 -1.61 -9.42
CA LEU A 103 16.60 -0.74 -10.46
C LEU A 103 18.14 -0.81 -10.52
N VAL A 104 18.79 -1.38 -9.49
CA VAL A 104 20.25 -1.44 -9.38
C VAL A 104 20.91 -2.20 -10.55
N PRO A 105 20.45 -3.40 -10.96
CA PRO A 105 21.09 -4.11 -12.07
C PRO A 105 20.99 -3.39 -13.43
N PRO A 106 19.83 -2.84 -13.86
CA PRO A 106 19.75 -2.00 -15.07
C PRO A 106 20.67 -0.78 -15.03
N LEU A 107 20.71 -0.05 -13.91
CA LEU A 107 21.57 1.12 -13.76
C LEU A 107 23.05 0.76 -13.87
N LEU A 108 23.48 -0.32 -13.20
CA LEU A 108 24.86 -0.78 -13.27
C LEU A 108 25.22 -1.22 -14.69
N ALA A 109 24.33 -1.96 -15.36
CA ALA A 109 24.57 -2.41 -16.73
C ALA A 109 24.76 -1.23 -17.68
N ASP A 110 23.90 -0.22 -17.62
CA ASP A 110 23.98 0.97 -18.47
C ASP A 110 25.20 1.85 -18.14
N THR A 111 25.51 1.99 -16.85
CA THR A 111 26.71 2.67 -16.34
C THR A 111 27.98 2.03 -16.88
N PHE A 112 28.12 0.70 -16.74
CA PHE A 112 29.29 -0.03 -17.24
C PHE A 112 29.37 0.00 -18.76
N HIS A 113 28.23 -0.09 -19.46
CA HIS A 113 28.20 0.01 -20.91
C HIS A 113 28.69 1.38 -21.39
N THR A 114 28.23 2.46 -20.76
CA THR A 114 28.63 3.84 -21.08
C THR A 114 30.12 4.05 -20.80
N LEU A 115 30.62 3.60 -19.65
CA LEU A 115 32.05 3.68 -19.29
C LEU A 115 32.92 2.88 -20.27
N HIS A 116 32.50 1.66 -20.62
CA HIS A 116 33.21 0.80 -21.55
C HIS A 116 33.27 1.44 -22.94
N THR A 117 32.15 1.94 -23.45
CA THR A 117 32.06 2.60 -24.75
C THR A 117 32.92 3.85 -24.80
N ARG A 118 32.93 4.67 -23.75
CA ARG A 118 33.82 5.83 -23.64
C ARG A 118 35.29 5.42 -23.63
N HIS A 119 35.64 4.40 -22.86
CA HIS A 119 37.01 3.89 -22.80
C HIS A 119 37.49 3.39 -24.16
N GLN A 120 36.66 2.64 -24.88
CA GLN A 120 37.00 2.14 -26.22
C GLN A 120 37.12 3.25 -27.26
N LYS A 121 36.19 4.22 -27.26
CA LYS A 121 36.15 5.28 -28.29
C LYS A 121 37.09 6.46 -28.00
N LYS A 122 37.73 6.52 -26.82
CA LYS A 122 38.59 7.61 -26.32
C LYS A 122 37.97 9.02 -26.35
N ASN A 123 36.69 9.11 -26.72
CA ASN A 123 35.88 10.31 -26.82
C ASN A 123 34.42 9.91 -26.61
N GLY A 124 33.62 10.78 -25.99
CA GLY A 124 32.22 10.51 -25.68
C GLY A 124 31.78 11.16 -24.37
N MET A 125 30.52 11.62 -24.36
CA MET A 125 29.87 12.19 -23.18
C MET A 125 29.46 11.05 -22.22
N LEU A 126 29.61 11.27 -20.91
CA LEU A 126 28.99 10.38 -19.93
C LEU A 126 27.49 10.70 -19.91
N ILE A 127 26.70 9.84 -20.53
CA ILE A 127 25.23 9.89 -20.55
C ILE A 127 24.70 9.10 -19.33
N CYS A 128 23.38 9.06 -19.09
CA CYS A 128 22.72 8.33 -17.99
C CYS A 128 22.95 8.99 -16.60
N CYS A 129 22.66 8.27 -15.51
CA CYS A 129 22.82 8.69 -14.13
C CYS A 129 24.28 8.90 -13.69
N LEU A 130 25.28 8.67 -14.54
CA LEU A 130 26.70 8.80 -14.21
C LEU A 130 27.10 10.15 -13.58
N PRO A 131 26.66 11.31 -14.11
CA PRO A 131 26.91 12.60 -13.46
C PRO A 131 26.23 12.72 -12.09
N LEU A 132 25.03 12.13 -11.93
CA LEU A 132 24.31 12.12 -10.65
C LEU A 132 24.99 11.21 -9.63
N ILE A 133 25.43 10.02 -10.03
CA ILE A 133 26.19 9.08 -9.20
C ILE A 133 27.52 9.71 -8.80
N TYR A 134 28.21 10.34 -9.74
CA TYR A 134 29.44 11.07 -9.45
C TYR A 134 29.19 12.20 -8.44
N ASN A 135 28.19 13.05 -8.69
CA ASN A 135 27.86 14.14 -7.77
C ASN A 135 27.44 13.60 -6.40
N TRP A 136 26.69 12.49 -6.36
CA TRP A 136 26.29 11.83 -5.12
C TRP A 136 27.50 11.29 -4.35
N LEU A 137 28.41 10.57 -5.02
CA LEU A 137 29.65 10.07 -4.42
C LEU A 137 30.45 11.23 -3.83
N ILE A 138 30.71 12.28 -4.62
CA ILE A 138 31.50 13.42 -4.15
C ILE A 138 30.82 14.18 -3.00
N SER A 139 29.50 14.32 -3.04
CA SER A 139 28.74 15.13 -2.08
C SER A 139 28.43 14.42 -0.76
N TYR A 140 28.22 13.11 -0.79
CA TYR A 140 27.68 12.33 0.34
C TYR A 140 28.63 11.25 0.86
N VAL A 141 29.63 10.89 0.06
CA VAL A 141 30.67 9.93 0.46
C VAL A 141 32.00 10.65 0.71
N PHE A 142 32.31 11.77 0.03
CA PHE A 142 33.68 12.32 0.00
C PHE A 142 33.91 13.78 0.48
N ARG A 143 33.04 14.49 1.25
CA ARG A 143 33.41 15.85 1.78
C ARG A 143 32.86 16.29 3.15
N PRO A 144 33.60 17.17 3.91
CA PRO A 144 34.55 18.21 3.47
C PRO A 144 36.02 18.18 3.96
N ASN A 145 36.60 17.05 4.40
CA ASN A 145 38.03 16.99 4.79
C ASN A 145 38.89 15.96 4.01
N ALA A 146 38.32 15.25 3.03
CA ALA A 146 39.12 14.37 2.20
C ALA A 146 39.79 15.20 1.10
N HIS A 147 41.11 15.40 1.23
CA HIS A 147 41.93 15.67 0.06
C HIS A 147 41.73 14.48 -0.90
N ILE A 148 40.88 14.64 -1.91
CA ILE A 148 40.84 13.79 -3.11
C ILE A 148 42.11 14.11 -3.92
N SER A 149 43.27 14.15 -3.27
CA SER A 149 44.56 14.25 -3.92
C SER A 149 44.82 12.91 -4.58
N GLU A 150 45.03 12.93 -5.89
CA GLU A 150 45.52 11.84 -6.76
C GLU A 150 45.60 10.46 -6.11
N MET A 151 44.45 9.86 -5.81
CA MET A 151 44.39 8.47 -5.37
C MET A 151 44.60 7.57 -6.58
N SER A 152 45.47 6.57 -6.44
CA SER A 152 45.66 5.53 -7.45
C SER A 152 44.41 4.63 -7.57
N ASN A 153 44.22 3.99 -8.73
CA ASN A 153 43.08 3.08 -8.97
C ASN A 153 42.92 1.99 -7.87
N GLY A 154 44.04 1.52 -7.30
CA GLY A 154 44.02 0.51 -6.25
C GLY A 154 43.60 1.05 -4.89
N GLU A 155 43.84 2.32 -4.61
CA GLU A 155 43.36 2.99 -3.39
C GLU A 155 41.87 3.28 -3.50
N TRP A 156 41.39 3.73 -4.66
CA TRP A 156 39.97 3.88 -4.96
C TRP A 156 39.17 2.61 -4.69
N ALA A 157 39.63 1.47 -5.21
CA ALA A 157 38.94 0.20 -5.04
C ALA A 157 38.86 -0.21 -3.55
N ARG A 158 39.96 -0.04 -2.80
CA ARG A 158 40.01 -0.35 -1.36
C ARG A 158 39.07 0.55 -0.56
N THR A 159 39.08 1.85 -0.82
CA THR A 159 38.20 2.82 -0.14
C THR A 159 36.74 2.50 -0.41
N LEU A 160 36.34 2.29 -1.67
CA LEU A 160 34.96 1.97 -2.02
C LEU A 160 34.47 0.66 -1.38
N VAL A 161 35.31 -0.37 -1.31
CA VAL A 161 34.97 -1.64 -0.66
C VAL A 161 34.86 -1.51 0.86
N SER A 162 35.63 -0.61 1.46
CA SER A 162 35.59 -0.37 2.92
C SER A 162 34.41 0.50 3.38
N LEU A 163 33.66 1.10 2.46
CA LEU A 163 32.51 1.94 2.81
C LEU A 163 31.44 1.13 3.53
N SER A 164 31.02 1.63 4.68
CA SER A 164 29.88 1.13 5.43
C SER A 164 28.73 2.15 5.44
N SER A 165 27.56 1.74 5.94
CA SER A 165 26.42 2.65 6.07
C SER A 165 26.67 3.88 6.94
N LYS A 166 27.69 3.83 7.82
CA LYS A 166 28.12 4.93 8.70
C LYS A 166 28.99 5.96 7.99
N ASP A 167 29.65 5.57 6.90
CA ASP A 167 30.53 6.43 6.10
C ASP A 167 29.74 7.20 5.03
N ILE A 168 28.45 6.87 4.87
CA ILE A 168 27.54 7.49 3.91
C ILE A 168 26.63 8.46 4.66
N ILE A 169 26.74 9.74 4.32
CA ILE A 169 25.79 10.75 4.79
C ILE A 169 24.54 10.64 3.93
N TRP A 170 23.54 9.86 4.36
CA TRP A 170 22.32 9.66 3.59
C TRP A 170 21.48 10.94 3.43
N TYR A 171 21.62 11.90 4.36
CA TYR A 171 20.91 13.17 4.37
C TYR A 171 21.86 14.30 4.79
N ARG A 172 21.96 15.38 4.00
CA ARG A 172 22.62 16.61 4.47
C ARG A 172 21.75 17.26 5.54
N HIS A 173 22.29 17.43 6.75
CA HIS A 173 21.60 18.14 7.84
C HIS A 173 21.36 19.63 7.57
N LYS A 174 21.93 20.17 6.48
CA LYS A 174 21.84 21.57 6.05
C LYS A 174 21.64 21.66 4.53
N LEU A 175 20.41 21.48 4.06
CA LEU A 175 19.99 22.03 2.77
C LEU A 175 19.25 23.33 3.07
N ASN A 176 20.02 24.39 3.36
CA ASN A 176 19.54 25.76 3.18
C ASN A 176 19.89 26.15 1.74
N VAL A 177 18.90 26.68 1.00
CA VAL A 177 18.95 26.84 -0.47
C VAL A 177 19.78 28.07 -0.89
N GLU A 178 20.30 28.84 0.05
CA GLU A 178 20.80 30.20 -0.17
C GLU A 178 22.33 30.32 -0.36
N GLU A 179 23.11 29.26 -0.15
CA GLU A 179 24.58 29.37 0.00
C GLU A 179 25.39 28.96 -1.25
N ILE A 180 24.79 28.99 -2.44
CA ILE A 180 25.48 28.75 -3.71
C ILE A 180 25.62 30.09 -4.42
N ILE A 181 26.67 30.89 -4.11
CA ILE A 181 27.28 31.88 -5.03
C ILE A 181 28.60 32.46 -4.43
N ILE A 182 29.70 32.11 -5.12
CA ILE A 182 30.96 32.84 -5.37
C ILE A 182 32.01 32.99 -4.25
N SER A 183 33.22 32.47 -4.53
CA SER A 183 34.50 33.11 -4.18
C SER A 183 35.60 32.65 -5.15
N VAL A 184 36.07 33.55 -6.01
CA VAL A 184 37.36 33.43 -6.72
C VAL A 184 38.07 34.77 -6.54
N GLU A 185 39.16 34.79 -5.76
CA GLU A 185 40.12 35.89 -5.74
C GLU A 185 41.49 35.36 -6.18
N ILE A 186 42.11 36.07 -7.13
CA ILE A 186 43.49 35.88 -7.58
C ILE A 186 44.31 37.05 -7.03
N PRO A 187 45.46 36.83 -6.36
CA PRO A 187 46.37 37.91 -6.00
C PRO A 187 47.46 38.09 -7.07
N LEU A 188 47.65 39.32 -7.55
CA LEU A 188 48.86 39.72 -8.27
C LEU A 188 49.70 40.64 -7.36
N LYS A 189 50.97 40.28 -7.25
CA LYS A 189 52.02 40.96 -6.49
C LYS A 189 52.97 41.59 -7.51
N SER A 190 53.40 42.83 -7.31
CA SER A 190 54.73 43.27 -7.79
C SER A 190 55.28 44.47 -7.00
N THR A 191 56.58 44.36 -6.80
CA THR A 191 57.62 45.10 -6.06
C THR A 191 57.89 46.57 -6.46
N SER A 192 58.26 47.38 -5.44
CA SER A 192 59.31 48.45 -5.28
C SER A 192 60.12 48.92 -6.52
N PRO A 193 60.71 50.15 -6.61
CA PRO A 193 61.27 50.96 -5.49
C PRO A 193 61.19 52.51 -5.57
N GLU A 194 61.67 53.17 -4.50
CA GLU A 194 61.81 54.63 -4.27
C GLU A 194 62.51 55.40 -5.42
N PRO A 195 62.15 56.69 -5.63
CA PRO A 195 63.01 57.63 -6.35
C PRO A 195 63.48 58.84 -5.52
N ASP A 196 64.67 59.29 -5.90
CA ASP A 196 65.42 60.50 -5.55
C ASP A 196 64.67 61.83 -5.85
N PRO A 197 65.16 63.01 -5.41
CA PRO A 197 64.32 64.17 -5.13
C PRO A 197 63.83 64.91 -6.39
N VAL A 198 62.53 65.20 -6.37
CA VAL A 198 61.66 65.67 -7.46
C VAL A 198 61.65 67.20 -7.54
N SER A 199 61.61 67.74 -8.76
CA SER A 199 61.63 69.17 -9.08
C SER A 199 60.26 69.85 -8.86
N LEU A 200 60.23 71.17 -8.69
CA LEU A 200 59.04 71.94 -8.27
C LEU A 200 57.83 71.88 -9.25
N GLU A 201 58.02 71.54 -10.52
CA GLU A 201 56.92 71.34 -11.50
C GLU A 201 56.20 69.99 -11.30
N GLU A 202 56.92 68.94 -10.90
CA GLU A 202 56.35 67.61 -10.65
C GLU A 202 55.49 67.58 -9.37
N VAL A 203 55.75 68.48 -8.41
CA VAL A 203 54.96 68.63 -7.17
C VAL A 203 53.55 69.19 -7.44
N GLU A 204 53.39 70.05 -8.44
CA GLU A 204 52.09 70.61 -8.83
C GLU A 204 51.25 69.59 -9.62
N GLU A 205 51.87 68.79 -10.50
CA GLU A 205 51.19 67.66 -11.15
C GLU A 205 50.79 66.56 -10.14
N LEU A 206 51.63 66.28 -9.14
CA LEU A 206 51.31 65.36 -8.04
C LEU A 206 50.14 65.88 -7.17
N ARG A 207 50.02 67.20 -6.94
CA ARG A 207 48.84 67.78 -6.28
C ARG A 207 47.58 67.62 -7.12
N ALA A 208 47.66 67.85 -8.43
CA ALA A 208 46.53 67.65 -9.33
C ALA A 208 46.08 66.18 -9.40
N MET A 209 47.04 65.24 -9.41
CA MET A 209 46.75 63.80 -9.32
C MET A 209 46.17 63.39 -7.97
N SER A 210 46.68 63.93 -6.86
CA SER A 210 46.14 63.71 -5.51
C SER A 210 44.69 64.21 -5.38
N CYS A 211 44.39 65.36 -5.97
CA CYS A 211 43.03 65.92 -5.97
C CYS A 211 42.06 65.06 -6.81
N LYS A 212 42.50 64.54 -7.98
CA LYS A 212 41.72 63.58 -8.77
C LYS A 212 41.51 62.26 -8.03
N LYS A 213 42.55 61.75 -7.37
CA LYS A 213 42.49 60.52 -6.57
C LYS A 213 41.45 60.63 -5.45
N ASN A 214 41.44 61.75 -4.72
CA ASN A 214 40.46 61.98 -3.64
C ASN A 214 39.02 62.04 -4.16
N ARG A 215 38.78 62.63 -5.35
CA ARG A 215 37.44 62.63 -5.96
C ARG A 215 36.98 61.24 -6.36
N ILE A 216 37.85 60.44 -6.96
CA ILE A 216 37.56 59.05 -7.32
C ILE A 216 37.30 58.21 -6.06
N GLU A 217 38.10 58.40 -5.01
CA GLU A 217 37.92 57.70 -3.74
C GLU A 217 36.57 58.01 -3.09
N GLN A 218 36.10 59.26 -3.21
CA GLN A 218 34.81 59.68 -2.67
C GLN A 218 33.63 59.16 -3.49
N ASP A 219 33.72 59.17 -4.82
CA ASP A 219 32.74 58.56 -5.72
C ASP A 219 32.63 57.03 -5.50
N VAL A 220 33.76 56.36 -5.32
CA VAL A 220 33.79 54.92 -4.99
C VAL A 220 33.13 54.66 -3.64
N LYS A 221 33.38 55.49 -2.61
CA LYS A 221 32.73 55.35 -1.30
C LYS A 221 31.22 55.51 -1.38
N GLU A 222 30.75 56.50 -2.13
CA GLU A 222 29.32 56.79 -2.30
C GLU A 222 28.60 55.65 -3.02
N ARG A 223 29.21 55.12 -4.10
CA ARG A 223 28.69 53.95 -4.81
C ARG A 223 28.70 52.67 -3.96
N VAL A 224 29.71 52.48 -3.11
CA VAL A 224 29.76 51.34 -2.19
C VAL A 224 28.66 51.44 -1.14
N LEU A 225 28.41 52.63 -0.59
CA LEU A 225 27.30 52.88 0.33
C LEU A 225 25.93 52.59 -0.31
N GLU A 226 25.71 53.07 -1.52
CA GLU A 226 24.45 52.82 -2.25
C GLU A 226 24.23 51.33 -2.54
N CYS A 227 25.28 50.60 -2.91
CA CYS A 227 25.24 49.14 -3.06
C CYS A 227 24.95 48.42 -1.73
N LEU A 228 25.48 48.91 -0.61
CA LEU A 228 25.23 48.33 0.72
C LEU A 228 23.77 48.57 1.16
N ASP A 229 23.23 49.77 0.96
CA ASP A 229 21.83 50.08 1.28
C ASP A 229 20.85 49.25 0.42
N GLN A 230 21.18 49.03 -0.86
CA GLN A 230 20.42 48.12 -1.72
C GLN A 230 20.49 46.66 -1.26
N ALA A 231 21.65 46.22 -0.79
CA ALA A 231 21.80 44.87 -0.24
C ALA A 231 21.02 44.70 1.07
N ASP A 232 21.06 45.67 1.98
CA ASP A 232 20.34 45.64 3.26
C ASP A 232 18.83 45.66 3.05
N SER A 233 18.33 46.49 2.13
CA SER A 233 16.91 46.49 1.76
C SER A 233 16.47 45.18 1.08
N GLY A 234 17.32 44.61 0.22
CA GLY A 234 17.10 43.28 -0.36
C GLY A 234 17.05 42.16 0.68
N LEU A 235 17.96 42.18 1.66
CA LEU A 235 17.97 41.25 2.79
C LEU A 235 16.72 41.38 3.66
N GLY A 236 16.25 42.60 3.90
CA GLY A 236 14.99 42.85 4.62
C GLY A 236 13.78 42.21 3.91
N SER A 237 13.67 42.40 2.60
CA SER A 237 12.61 41.79 1.79
C SER A 237 12.64 40.26 1.85
N LEU A 238 13.82 39.65 1.71
CA LEU A 238 13.98 38.20 1.81
C LEU A 238 13.64 37.68 3.21
N HIS A 239 13.96 38.43 4.26
CA HIS A 239 13.60 38.07 5.62
C HIS A 239 12.07 38.05 5.84
N ASP A 240 11.37 39.03 5.30
CA ASP A 240 9.91 39.10 5.36
C ASP A 240 9.25 37.98 4.55
N GLU A 241 9.80 37.65 3.38
CA GLU A 241 9.37 36.50 2.57
C GLU A 241 9.58 35.18 3.30
N LEU A 242 10.74 34.99 3.95
CA LEU A 242 11.03 33.81 4.75
C LEU A 242 10.07 33.70 5.95
N ALA A 243 9.80 34.81 6.63
CA ALA A 243 8.85 34.86 7.74
C ALA A 243 7.43 34.51 7.27
N LYS A 244 7.02 34.95 6.08
CA LYS A 244 5.75 34.59 5.46
C LYS A 244 5.71 33.10 5.09
N ALA A 245 6.70 32.60 4.37
CA ALA A 245 6.79 31.19 3.99
C ALA A 245 6.78 30.25 5.21
N LYS A 246 7.38 30.67 6.32
CA LYS A 246 7.34 29.92 7.59
C LYS A 246 5.94 29.87 8.20
N ARG A 247 5.17 30.96 8.15
CA ARG A 247 3.77 30.99 8.60
C ARG A 247 2.91 30.08 7.72
N ASP A 248 3.06 30.21 6.41
CA ASP A 248 2.33 29.40 5.43
C ASP A 248 2.65 27.91 5.65
N GLY A 249 3.92 27.54 5.83
CA GLY A 249 4.31 26.16 6.15
C GLY A 249 3.70 25.60 7.43
N GLN A 250 3.53 26.43 8.47
CA GLN A 250 2.84 26.03 9.70
C GLN A 250 1.33 25.83 9.47
N GLU A 251 0.72 26.70 8.67
CA GLU A 251 -0.69 26.60 8.32
C GLU A 251 -0.95 25.34 7.47
N TRP A 252 -0.12 25.09 6.47
CA TRP A 252 -0.18 23.88 5.63
C TRP A 252 -0.04 22.61 6.47
N LYS A 253 0.84 22.64 7.48
CA LYS A 253 0.96 21.53 8.44
C LYS A 253 -0.35 21.29 9.22
N ARG A 254 -1.01 22.35 9.69
CA ARG A 254 -2.32 22.24 10.36
C ARG A 254 -3.40 21.67 9.44
N TRP A 255 -3.46 22.15 8.19
CA TRP A 255 -4.39 21.64 7.19
C TRP A 255 -4.13 20.17 6.87
N TRP A 256 -2.87 19.76 6.77
CA TRP A 256 -2.49 18.37 6.57
C TRP A 256 -2.91 17.48 7.74
N ASP A 257 -2.66 17.91 8.97
CA ASP A 257 -3.05 17.17 10.18
C ASP A 257 -4.59 17.05 10.28
N LEU A 258 -5.34 18.09 9.91
CA LEU A 258 -6.80 18.05 9.87
C LEU A 258 -7.33 17.11 8.78
N ALA A 259 -6.78 17.20 7.57
CA ALA A 259 -7.18 16.36 6.44
C ALA A 259 -6.88 14.88 6.69
N THR A 260 -5.74 14.57 7.30
CA THR A 260 -5.39 13.19 7.66
C THR A 260 -6.30 12.64 8.76
N LYS A 261 -6.69 13.47 9.74
CA LYS A 261 -7.67 13.11 10.77
C LYS A 261 -9.05 12.83 10.15
N GLN A 262 -9.57 13.75 9.32
CA GLN A 262 -10.86 13.56 8.65
C GLN A 262 -10.85 12.32 7.75
N LYS A 263 -9.77 12.09 6.99
CA LYS A 263 -9.61 10.87 6.18
C LYS A 263 -9.66 9.59 7.03
N LYS A 264 -9.07 9.63 8.23
CA LYS A 264 -9.11 8.50 9.16
C LYS A 264 -10.52 8.25 9.69
N GLU A 265 -11.21 9.30 10.13
CA GLU A 265 -12.59 9.21 10.64
C GLU A 265 -13.55 8.65 9.57
N VAL A 266 -13.47 9.16 8.34
CA VAL A 266 -14.28 8.65 7.22
C VAL A 266 -13.96 7.19 6.89
N ARG A 267 -12.69 6.79 6.95
CA ARG A 267 -12.30 5.39 6.75
C ARG A 267 -12.90 4.48 7.82
N GLU A 268 -12.78 4.85 9.09
CA GLU A 268 -13.29 4.06 10.21
C GLU A 268 -14.82 3.90 10.14
N GLU A 269 -15.53 4.98 9.76
CA GLU A 269 -16.99 4.94 9.52
C GLU A 269 -17.36 3.99 8.36
N LEU A 270 -16.66 4.07 7.23
CA LEU A 270 -16.89 3.18 6.10
C LEU A 270 -16.57 1.71 6.42
N GLU A 271 -15.50 1.46 7.18
CA GLU A 271 -15.14 0.11 7.63
C GLU A 271 -16.20 -0.47 8.57
N ALA A 272 -16.79 0.34 9.46
CA ALA A 272 -17.91 -0.06 10.31
C ALA A 272 -19.16 -0.40 9.48
N GLN A 273 -19.53 0.44 8.50
CA GLN A 273 -20.67 0.19 7.61
C GLN A 273 -20.49 -1.08 6.77
N ILE A 274 -19.28 -1.35 6.27
CA ILE A 274 -18.97 -2.58 5.55
C ILE A 274 -19.15 -3.80 6.47
N GLN A 275 -18.73 -3.70 7.73
CA GLN A 275 -18.85 -4.79 8.68
C GLN A 275 -20.32 -5.08 9.03
N GLU A 276 -21.11 -4.05 9.30
CA GLU A 276 -22.56 -4.14 9.51
C GLU A 276 -23.27 -4.83 8.32
N LEU A 277 -22.97 -4.39 7.08
CA LEU A 277 -23.56 -4.98 5.88
C LEU A 277 -23.15 -6.44 5.67
N LYS A 278 -21.92 -6.82 6.05
CA LYS A 278 -21.49 -8.23 6.01
C LYS A 278 -22.27 -9.09 7.00
N GLU A 279 -22.52 -8.59 8.21
CA GLU A 279 -23.31 -9.30 9.22
C GLU A 279 -24.77 -9.46 8.78
N GLN A 280 -25.36 -8.42 8.19
CA GLN A 280 -26.70 -8.49 7.59
C GLN A 280 -26.76 -9.50 6.44
N LEU A 281 -25.75 -9.53 5.56
CA LEU A 281 -25.66 -10.51 4.49
C LEU A 281 -25.58 -11.94 5.03
N GLN A 282 -24.74 -12.18 6.03
CA GLN A 282 -24.62 -13.50 6.66
C GLN A 282 -25.92 -13.96 7.33
N SER A 283 -26.63 -13.04 8.01
CA SER A 283 -27.95 -13.32 8.59
C SER A 283 -28.96 -13.70 7.51
N SER A 284 -29.02 -12.92 6.42
CA SER A 284 -29.89 -13.20 5.28
C SER A 284 -29.58 -14.54 4.62
N GLU A 285 -28.30 -14.89 4.44
CA GLU A 285 -27.88 -16.18 3.90
C GLU A 285 -28.30 -17.35 4.82
N ALA A 286 -28.16 -17.18 6.13
CA ALA A 286 -28.58 -18.17 7.12
C ALA A 286 -30.11 -18.39 7.09
N GLU A 287 -30.90 -17.32 6.89
CA GLU A 287 -32.35 -17.42 6.71
C GLU A 287 -32.71 -18.19 5.44
N VAL A 288 -32.08 -17.88 4.30
CA VAL A 288 -32.31 -18.61 3.04
C VAL A 288 -31.98 -20.11 3.19
N VAL A 289 -30.90 -20.44 3.88
CA VAL A 289 -30.55 -21.84 4.17
C VAL A 289 -31.59 -22.50 5.07
N ARG A 290 -32.10 -21.78 6.09
CA ARG A 290 -33.15 -22.27 6.97
C ARG A 290 -34.44 -22.56 6.20
N GLU A 291 -34.87 -21.65 5.35
CA GLU A 291 -36.05 -21.84 4.50
C GLU A 291 -35.91 -23.02 3.55
N ARG A 292 -34.73 -23.18 2.91
CA ARG A 292 -34.46 -24.34 2.05
C ARG A 292 -34.63 -25.64 2.81
N ARG A 293 -34.05 -25.74 4.01
CA ARG A 293 -34.19 -26.94 4.87
C ARG A 293 -35.65 -27.20 5.24
N LEU A 294 -36.44 -26.16 5.52
CA LEU A 294 -37.87 -26.30 5.81
C LEU A 294 -38.64 -26.81 4.60
N LYS A 295 -38.37 -26.28 3.40
CA LYS A 295 -38.97 -26.76 2.14
C LYS A 295 -38.62 -28.22 1.87
N GLU A 296 -37.37 -28.62 2.05
CA GLU A 296 -36.94 -30.02 1.90
C GLU A 296 -37.61 -30.96 2.92
N ARG A 297 -37.83 -30.50 4.15
CA ARG A 297 -38.56 -31.27 5.17
C ARG A 297 -40.04 -31.41 4.82
N ALA A 298 -40.68 -30.33 4.39
CA ALA A 298 -42.07 -30.35 3.93
C ALA A 298 -42.24 -31.26 2.71
N GLN A 299 -41.32 -31.20 1.74
CA GLN A 299 -41.31 -32.08 0.57
C GLN A 299 -41.13 -33.55 0.98
N ARG A 300 -40.20 -33.86 1.88
CA ARG A 300 -40.06 -35.24 2.42
C ARG A 300 -41.31 -35.72 3.15
N ALA A 301 -41.94 -34.86 3.96
CA ALA A 301 -43.20 -35.18 4.63
C ALA A 301 -44.34 -35.42 3.63
N SER A 302 -44.40 -34.65 2.53
CA SER A 302 -45.39 -34.85 1.46
C SER A 302 -45.15 -36.11 0.63
N GLN A 303 -43.91 -36.60 0.59
CA GLN A 303 -43.52 -37.84 -0.08
C GLN A 303 -43.71 -39.09 0.79
N ILE A 304 -44.17 -38.95 2.05
CA ILE A 304 -44.64 -40.10 2.83
C ILE A 304 -45.74 -40.77 2.00
N CYS A 305 -45.38 -41.93 1.44
CA CYS A 305 -46.14 -42.62 0.43
C CYS A 305 -47.54 -42.96 0.95
N PRO A 306 -48.61 -42.87 0.14
CA PRO A 306 -49.92 -43.40 0.48
C PRO A 306 -49.85 -44.82 1.07
N LYS A 307 -48.90 -45.65 0.60
CA LYS A 307 -48.64 -46.99 1.14
C LYS A 307 -48.18 -47.01 2.59
N ALA A 308 -47.32 -46.07 3.01
CA ALA A 308 -46.88 -45.98 4.40
C ALA A 308 -48.02 -45.53 5.34
N TRP A 309 -48.95 -44.73 4.82
CA TRP A 309 -50.18 -44.36 5.53
C TRP A 309 -51.18 -45.52 5.60
N GLU A 310 -51.32 -46.26 4.50
CA GLU A 310 -52.16 -47.46 4.40
C GLU A 310 -51.68 -48.55 5.37
N GLU A 311 -50.37 -48.85 5.41
CA GLU A 311 -49.76 -49.76 6.38
C GLU A 311 -50.05 -49.33 7.82
N LYS A 312 -49.97 -48.02 8.12
CA LYS A 312 -50.26 -47.51 9.47
C LYS A 312 -51.75 -47.59 9.82
N CYS A 313 -52.63 -47.42 8.84
CA CYS A 313 -54.07 -47.63 9.01
C CYS A 313 -54.41 -49.10 9.25
N ASP A 314 -53.76 -50.02 8.54
CA ASP A 314 -53.93 -51.47 8.72
C ASP A 314 -53.41 -51.93 10.09
N GLU A 315 -52.25 -51.43 10.53
CA GLU A 315 -51.75 -51.65 11.90
C GLU A 315 -52.73 -51.13 12.97
N LEU A 316 -53.41 -50.01 12.71
CA LEU A 316 -54.38 -49.46 13.66
C LEU A 316 -55.68 -50.29 13.69
N ASN A 317 -56.13 -50.81 12.55
CA ASN A 317 -57.30 -51.66 12.45
C ASN A 317 -57.07 -53.03 13.12
N THR A 318 -55.94 -53.67 12.83
CA THR A 318 -55.54 -54.93 13.51
C THR A 318 -55.46 -54.76 15.03
N ASN A 319 -54.93 -53.64 15.52
CA ASN A 319 -54.91 -53.36 16.96
C ASN A 319 -56.33 -53.16 17.56
N LYS A 320 -57.27 -52.55 16.83
CA LYS A 320 -58.67 -52.44 17.26
C LYS A 320 -59.36 -53.80 17.31
N GLU A 321 -59.10 -54.66 16.34
CA GLU A 321 -59.60 -56.04 16.32
C GLU A 321 -59.07 -56.83 17.51
N LEU A 322 -57.76 -56.77 17.77
CA LEU A 322 -57.15 -57.40 18.94
C LEU A 322 -57.73 -56.85 20.25
N ALA A 323 -57.94 -55.54 20.38
CA ALA A 323 -58.57 -54.95 21.56
C ALA A 323 -60.01 -55.44 21.75
N SER A 324 -60.77 -55.60 20.67
CA SER A 324 -62.14 -56.14 20.69
C SER A 324 -62.15 -57.60 21.10
N TYR A 325 -61.25 -58.41 20.53
CA TYR A 325 -61.04 -59.80 20.92
C TYR A 325 -60.72 -59.94 22.42
N TRP A 326 -59.75 -59.17 22.92
CA TRP A 326 -59.39 -59.21 24.33
C TRP A 326 -60.52 -58.74 25.25
N LYS A 327 -61.35 -57.79 24.79
CA LYS A 327 -62.54 -57.35 25.51
C LYS A 327 -63.59 -58.47 25.62
N GLU A 328 -63.85 -59.20 24.54
CA GLU A 328 -64.75 -60.36 24.56
C GLU A 328 -64.24 -61.48 25.46
N GLN A 329 -62.93 -61.77 25.40
CA GLN A 329 -62.30 -62.75 26.30
C GLN A 329 -62.45 -62.33 27.77
N TYR A 330 -62.25 -61.06 28.07
CA TYR A 330 -62.43 -60.52 29.42
C TYR A 330 -63.88 -60.66 29.90
N GLU A 331 -64.88 -60.30 29.09
CA GLU A 331 -66.30 -60.44 29.47
C GLU A 331 -66.72 -61.91 29.61
N SER A 332 -66.20 -62.81 28.78
CA SER A 332 -66.40 -64.25 28.91
C SER A 332 -65.86 -64.78 30.24
N LEU A 333 -64.59 -64.45 30.57
CA LEU A 333 -63.97 -64.84 31.84
C LEU A 333 -64.71 -64.25 33.05
N LYS A 334 -65.18 -63.02 32.94
CA LYS A 334 -65.99 -62.36 33.98
C LYS A 334 -67.33 -63.06 34.19
N SER A 335 -68.00 -63.49 33.11
CA SER A 335 -69.23 -64.27 33.17
C SER A 335 -69.01 -65.65 33.83
N GLN A 336 -67.93 -66.34 33.45
CA GLN A 336 -67.54 -67.60 34.10
C GLN A 336 -67.26 -67.41 35.59
N SER A 337 -66.49 -66.37 35.95
CA SER A 337 -66.21 -66.03 37.35
C SER A 337 -67.49 -65.76 38.15
N MET A 338 -68.46 -65.04 37.57
CA MET A 338 -69.78 -64.86 38.18
C MET A 338 -70.53 -66.19 38.36
N GLY A 339 -70.44 -67.10 37.39
CA GLY A 339 -70.95 -68.46 37.51
C GLY A 339 -70.33 -69.22 38.68
N TRP A 340 -69.01 -69.18 38.82
CA TRP A 340 -68.28 -69.77 39.95
C TRP A 340 -68.68 -69.16 41.30
N LEU A 341 -68.84 -67.83 41.37
CA LEU A 341 -69.31 -67.13 42.57
C LEU A 341 -70.73 -67.55 42.97
N ASN A 342 -71.64 -67.69 42.01
CA ASN A 342 -73.00 -68.15 42.27
C ASN A 342 -73.02 -69.62 42.73
N HIS A 343 -72.22 -70.48 42.10
CA HIS A 343 -72.10 -71.88 42.51
C HIS A 343 -71.53 -72.01 43.93
N ARG A 344 -70.52 -71.22 44.27
CA ARG A 344 -69.98 -71.14 45.63
C ARG A 344 -71.02 -70.66 46.64
N LYS A 345 -71.86 -69.67 46.30
CA LYS A 345 -72.97 -69.24 47.19
C LYS A 345 -73.96 -70.37 47.43
N LEU A 346 -74.38 -71.08 46.38
CA LEU A 346 -75.28 -72.22 46.51
C LEU A 346 -74.67 -73.33 47.40
N LEU A 347 -73.38 -73.64 47.21
CA LEU A 347 -72.70 -74.62 48.07
C LEU A 347 -72.61 -74.17 49.52
N ASN A 348 -72.41 -72.88 49.78
CA ASN A 348 -72.44 -72.34 51.14
C ASN A 348 -73.84 -72.43 51.74
N GLU A 349 -74.90 -72.13 50.99
CA GLU A 349 -76.29 -72.30 51.47
C GLU A 349 -76.59 -73.77 51.82
N ILE A 350 -76.13 -74.70 50.99
CA ILE A 350 -76.23 -76.15 51.25
C ILE A 350 -75.42 -76.53 52.51
N LEU A 351 -74.22 -75.98 52.68
CA LEU A 351 -73.41 -76.19 53.89
C LEU A 351 -74.10 -75.63 55.14
N ASP A 352 -74.71 -74.46 55.06
CA ASP A 352 -75.48 -73.85 56.15
C ASP A 352 -76.71 -74.73 56.51
N GLU A 353 -77.39 -75.32 55.52
CA GLU A 353 -78.46 -76.30 55.75
C GLU A 353 -77.94 -77.57 56.45
N TYR A 354 -76.79 -78.08 56.02
CA TYR A 354 -76.15 -79.22 56.69
C TYR A 354 -75.70 -78.86 58.12
N GLU A 355 -75.14 -77.67 58.36
CA GLU A 355 -74.79 -77.19 59.71
C GLU A 355 -76.04 -77.03 60.58
N CYS A 356 -77.14 -76.49 60.06
CA CYS A 356 -78.42 -76.45 60.77
C CYS A 356 -78.91 -77.85 61.14
N THR A 357 -78.77 -78.81 60.23
CA THR A 357 -79.14 -80.21 60.44
C THR A 357 -78.25 -80.90 61.48
N ILE A 358 -76.94 -80.63 61.45
CA ILE A 358 -75.98 -81.12 62.46
C ILE A 358 -76.27 -80.51 63.84
N ASN A 359 -76.57 -79.21 63.91
CA ASN A 359 -76.97 -78.54 65.15
C ASN A 359 -78.31 -79.04 65.72
N LEU A 360 -79.26 -79.45 64.85
CA LEU A 360 -80.49 -80.13 65.25
C LEU A 360 -80.26 -81.55 65.80
N LEU A 361 -79.24 -82.24 65.26
CA LEU A 361 -78.86 -83.60 65.67
C LEU A 361 -77.87 -83.63 66.84
N GLN A 362 -77.29 -82.49 67.23
CA GLN A 362 -76.55 -82.34 68.49
C GLN A 362 -77.52 -82.04 69.63
N PRO A 363 -77.74 -82.97 70.56
CA PRO A 363 -78.54 -82.68 71.75
C PRO A 363 -77.79 -81.64 72.59
N SER A 364 -78.53 -80.65 73.10
CA SER A 364 -78.08 -79.87 74.24
C SER A 364 -77.50 -80.81 75.31
N VAL A 365 -76.23 -80.60 75.66
CA VAL A 365 -75.54 -81.26 76.80
C VAL A 365 -76.11 -80.75 78.15
N ALA A 366 -77.39 -80.38 78.19
CA ALA A 366 -78.03 -79.75 79.34
C ALA A 366 -79.36 -80.40 79.77
N ALA A 367 -79.77 -81.55 79.22
CA ALA A 367 -81.08 -82.14 79.55
C ALA A 367 -81.12 -83.69 79.70
N TYR A 368 -80.10 -84.27 80.34
CA TYR A 368 -80.18 -85.57 81.05
C TYR A 368 -79.21 -85.51 82.24
N ARG A 369 -79.59 -84.94 83.39
CA ARG A 369 -80.14 -85.68 84.55
C ARG A 369 -81.17 -86.76 84.26
#